data_AF-A0A1F7L806-F1
#
_entry.id   AF-A0A1F7L806-F1
#
_cell.length_a   1.000
_cell.length_b   1.000
_cell.length_c   1.000
_cell.angle_alpha   90.00
_cell.angle_beta   90.00
_cell.angle_gamma   90.00
#
_symmetry.space_group_name_H-M   'P 1'
#
loop_
_entity.id
_entity.type
_entity.pdbx_description
1 polymer ?
#
loop_
_entity_poly.entity_id
_entity_poly.type
_entity_poly.pdbx_seq_one_letter_code
_entity_poly.pdbx_strand_id
1 'polypeptide(L)'
;CVRYRYDAQRKKRFKTVELLVAERDWQPPRPRFAHDQIVGLRVAFADVAVRDRVKQAGGTWNPERRVWQLRYDRVVALGLTGRIVDEPVSTSGCQGSSGEHLHADARATSR
;
A
#
# COMPACT_ATOMS: atom_id res chain seq x y z
N CYS A 1 4.29 -16.85 31.74
CA CYS A 1 3.85 -15.70 32.59
C CYS A 1 2.50 -16.04 33.22
N VAL A 2 2.17 -15.54 34.42
CA VAL A 2 0.84 -15.70 35.04
C VAL A 2 0.25 -14.33 35.34
N ARG A 3 -0.92 -14.02 34.78
CA ARG A 3 -1.62 -12.74 34.96
C ARG A 3 -2.93 -12.94 35.71
N TYR A 4 -3.18 -12.08 36.69
CA TYR A 4 -4.43 -12.04 37.44
C TYR A 4 -5.23 -10.80 37.04
N ARG A 5 -6.54 -10.96 36.84
CA ARG A 5 -7.47 -9.85 36.62
C ARG A 5 -8.69 -10.04 37.52
N TYR A 6 -9.05 -8.99 38.23
CA TYR A 6 -10.22 -8.97 39.10
C TYR A 6 -11.33 -8.14 38.45
N ASP A 7 -12.54 -8.68 38.45
CA ASP A 7 -13.75 -7.99 38.03
C ASP A 7 -14.65 -7.88 39.27
N ALA A 8 -14.67 -6.69 39.87
CA ALA A 8 -15.39 -6.42 41.11
C ALA A 8 -16.91 -6.44 40.89
N GLN A 9 -17.40 -5.93 39.75
CA GLN A 9 -18.83 -5.89 39.44
C GLN A 9 -19.41 -7.30 39.32
N ARG A 10 -18.67 -8.20 38.66
CA ARG A 10 -19.08 -9.61 38.50
C ARG A 10 -18.60 -10.52 39.63
N LYS A 11 -17.85 -9.98 40.60
CA LYS A 11 -17.21 -10.72 41.70
C LYS A 11 -16.38 -11.92 41.21
N LYS A 12 -15.61 -11.74 40.12
CA LYS A 12 -14.77 -12.80 39.54
C LYS A 12 -13.29 -12.46 39.62
N ARG A 13 -12.46 -13.50 39.81
CA ARG A 13 -11.02 -13.45 39.57
C ARG A 13 -10.68 -14.35 38.38
N PHE A 14 -10.11 -13.76 37.35
CA PHE A 14 -9.52 -14.48 36.22
C PHE A 14 -8.03 -14.69 36.49
N LYS A 15 -7.55 -15.89 36.22
CA LYS A 15 -6.12 -16.23 36.24
C LYS A 15 -5.78 -16.80 34.86
N THR A 16 -4.87 -16.15 34.16
CA THR A 16 -4.41 -16.56 32.85
C THR A 16 -2.96 -16.99 32.95
N VAL A 17 -2.62 -18.14 32.36
CA VAL A 17 -1.23 -18.55 32.15
C VAL A 17 -0.92 -18.37 30.67
N GLU A 18 0.19 -17.73 30.36
CA GLU A 18 0.76 -17.69 29.02
C GLU A 18 1.77 -18.84 28.92
N LEU A 19 1.46 -19.80 28.04
CA LEU A 19 2.25 -21.00 27.79
C LEU A 19 2.85 -20.94 26.38
N LEU A 20 4.17 -21.01 26.28
CA LEU A 20 4.86 -21.22 25.01
C LEU A 20 4.83 -22.72 24.72
N VAL A 21 4.10 -23.14 23.69
CA VAL A 21 3.95 -24.56 23.32
C VAL A 21 5.01 -25.04 22.33
N ALA A 22 5.59 -24.12 21.57
CA ALA A 22 6.66 -24.37 20.62
C ALA A 22 7.41 -23.06 20.35
N GLU A 23 8.70 -23.18 20.12
CA GLU A 23 9.54 -22.12 19.57
C GLU A 23 9.92 -22.50 18.14
N ARG A 24 9.85 -21.52 17.24
CA ARG A 24 10.23 -21.70 15.84
C ARG A 24 10.84 -20.40 15.33
N ASP A 25 11.80 -20.53 14.45
CA ASP A 25 12.28 -19.40 13.66
C ASP A 25 11.09 -18.82 12.89
N TRP A 26 10.82 -17.54 13.13
CA TRP A 26 9.77 -16.80 12.47
C TRP A 26 10.38 -15.58 11.80
N GLN A 27 10.25 -15.53 10.47
CA GLN A 27 10.57 -14.32 9.73
C GLN A 27 9.31 -13.47 9.62
N PRO A 28 9.33 -12.20 10.07
CA PRO A 28 8.20 -11.32 9.89
C PRO A 28 7.89 -11.17 8.40
N PRO A 29 6.61 -11.06 8.00
CA PRO A 29 6.26 -10.73 6.63
C PRO A 29 6.99 -9.48 6.19
N ARG A 30 7.46 -9.46 4.94
CA ARG A 30 8.08 -8.25 4.38
C ARG A 30 7.09 -7.09 4.47
N PRO A 31 7.54 -5.88 4.85
CA PRO A 31 6.69 -4.70 4.84
C PRO A 31 6.01 -4.55 3.49
N ARG A 32 4.72 -4.23 3.52
CA ARG A 32 3.91 -4.10 2.29
C ARG A 32 4.40 -3.00 1.36
N PHE A 33 4.97 -1.94 1.93
CA PHE A 33 5.48 -0.78 1.21
C PHE A 33 6.89 -0.44 1.70
N ALA A 34 7.74 0.03 0.79
CA ALA A 34 9.01 0.65 1.18
C ALA A 34 8.75 1.99 1.89
N HIS A 35 9.68 2.44 2.73
CA HIS A 35 9.49 3.65 3.54
C HIS A 35 9.32 4.91 2.68
N ASP A 36 10.03 4.99 1.57
CA ASP A 36 10.04 6.11 0.62
C ASP A 36 8.99 5.96 -0.51
N GLN A 37 8.27 4.84 -0.55
CA GLN A 37 7.26 4.58 -1.57
C GLN A 37 6.09 5.56 -1.46
N ILE A 38 5.68 6.13 -2.60
CA ILE A 38 4.47 6.95 -2.70
C ILE A 38 3.24 6.03 -2.71
N VAL A 39 2.34 6.27 -1.76
CA VAL A 39 1.07 5.54 -1.64
C VAL A 39 -0.11 6.49 -1.81
N GLY A 40 -1.23 5.95 -2.31
CA GLY A 40 -2.49 6.67 -2.44
C GLY A 40 -3.34 6.55 -1.17
N LEU A 41 -3.88 7.66 -0.66
CA LEU A 41 -4.78 7.72 0.48
C LEU A 41 -6.16 8.22 0.05
N ARG A 42 -7.21 7.52 0.49
CA ARG A 42 -8.58 8.00 0.37
C ARG A 42 -8.96 8.77 1.63
N VAL A 43 -9.16 10.08 1.46
CA VAL A 43 -9.59 10.97 2.54
C VAL A 43 -10.91 11.59 2.10
N ALA A 44 -11.92 11.50 2.96
CA ALA A 44 -13.24 12.09 2.68
C ALA A 44 -13.10 13.60 2.49
N PHE A 45 -13.86 14.16 1.55
CA PHE A 45 -13.80 15.59 1.24
C PHE A 45 -14.08 16.47 2.46
N ALA A 46 -15.04 16.05 3.30
CA ALA A 46 -15.44 16.72 4.53
C ALA A 46 -14.39 16.65 5.65
N ASP A 47 -13.42 15.75 5.57
CA ASP A 47 -12.37 15.58 6.59
C ASP A 47 -11.22 16.58 6.35
N VAL A 48 -11.54 17.87 6.52
CA VAL A 48 -10.63 18.99 6.25
C VAL A 48 -9.36 18.90 7.09
N ALA A 49 -9.50 18.53 8.37
CA ALA A 49 -8.37 18.41 9.28
C ALA A 49 -7.34 17.36 8.80
N VAL A 50 -7.80 16.20 8.32
CA VAL A 50 -6.88 15.20 7.77
C VAL A 50 -6.28 15.67 6.44
N ARG A 51 -7.05 16.33 5.58
CA ARG A 51 -6.53 16.88 4.31
C ARG A 51 -5.41 17.89 4.56
N ASP A 52 -5.58 18.78 5.53
CA ASP A 52 -4.56 19.78 5.83
C ASP A 52 -3.32 19.16 6.46
N ARG A 53 -3.46 18.14 7.32
CA ARG A 53 -2.32 17.35 7.80
C ARG A 53 -1.57 16.65 6.67
N VAL A 54 -2.28 16.11 5.68
CA VAL A 54 -1.66 15.47 4.51
C VAL A 54 -0.92 16.49 3.66
N LYS A 55 -1.49 17.67 3.40
CA LYS A 55 -0.81 18.76 2.68
C LYS A 55 0.43 19.25 3.43
N GLN A 56 0.34 19.48 4.73
CA GLN A 56 1.46 19.90 5.58
C GLN A 56 2.60 18.87 5.58
N ALA A 57 2.27 17.60 5.44
CA ALA A 57 3.25 16.51 5.31
C ALA A 57 3.84 16.38 3.89
N GLY A 58 3.49 17.28 2.95
CA GLY A 58 3.98 17.28 1.57
C GLY A 58 3.14 16.43 0.61
N GLY A 59 1.91 16.07 0.99
CA GLY A 59 1.03 15.26 0.15
C GLY A 59 0.46 16.04 -1.03
N THR A 60 0.35 15.39 -2.19
CA THR A 60 -0.19 15.96 -3.43
C THR A 60 -1.54 15.35 -3.76
N TRP A 61 -2.45 16.13 -4.35
CA TRP A 61 -3.73 15.60 -4.81
C TRP A 61 -3.60 15.07 -6.24
N ASN A 62 -3.97 13.80 -6.46
CA ASN A 62 -4.10 13.23 -7.80
C ASN A 62 -5.58 13.23 -8.20
N PRO A 63 -6.00 14.10 -9.14
CA PRO A 63 -7.40 14.23 -9.54
C PRO A 63 -7.92 13.06 -10.37
N GLU A 64 -7.05 12.42 -11.16
CA GLU A 64 -7.42 11.27 -12.01
C GLU A 64 -7.86 10.08 -11.16
N ARG A 65 -7.10 9.79 -10.11
CA ARG A 65 -7.37 8.69 -9.17
C ARG A 65 -8.20 9.09 -7.97
N ARG A 66 -8.46 10.39 -7.79
CA ARG A 66 -9.16 10.98 -6.65
C ARG A 66 -8.57 10.54 -5.31
N VAL A 67 -7.24 10.51 -5.21
CA VAL A 67 -6.50 10.15 -3.99
C VAL A 67 -5.44 11.19 -3.66
N TRP A 68 -5.11 11.27 -2.39
CA TRP A 68 -3.91 11.98 -1.94
C TRP A 68 -2.70 11.06 -2.10
N GLN A 69 -1.59 11.57 -2.63
CA GLN A 69 -0.34 10.86 -2.73
C GLN A 69 0.61 11.36 -1.65
N LEU A 70 1.22 10.44 -0.89
CA LEU A 70 2.17 10.77 0.16
C LEU A 70 3.14 9.60 0.34
N ARG A 71 4.36 9.87 0.79
CA ARG A 71 5.32 8.82 1.15
C ARG A 71 4.82 7.98 2.33
N TYR A 72 5.05 6.67 2.26
CA TYR A 72 4.53 5.72 3.23
C TYR A 72 5.03 5.99 4.67
N ASP A 73 6.29 6.37 4.84
CA ASP A 73 6.84 6.77 6.15
C ASP A 73 6.04 7.89 6.82
N ARG A 74 5.61 8.90 6.06
CA ARG A 74 4.76 10.00 6.55
C ARG A 74 3.35 9.52 6.85
N VAL A 75 2.82 8.59 6.06
CA VAL A 75 1.50 7.98 6.33
C VAL A 75 1.49 7.22 7.66
N VAL A 76 2.56 6.47 7.94
CA VAL A 76 2.75 5.77 9.23
C VAL A 76 2.85 6.78 10.37
N ALA A 77 3.67 7.82 10.23
CA ALA A 77 3.82 8.87 11.26
C ALA A 77 2.51 9.62 11.56
N LEU A 78 1.63 9.77 10.56
CA LEU A 78 0.33 10.41 10.72
C LEU A 78 -0.77 9.47 11.25
N GLY A 79 -0.51 8.16 11.33
CA GLY A 79 -1.50 7.14 11.72
C GLY A 79 -2.59 6.90 10.67
N LEU A 80 -2.29 7.14 9.39
CA LEU A 80 -3.27 7.07 8.28
C LEU A 80 -3.18 5.76 7.46
N THR A 81 -2.50 4.74 7.96
CA THR A 81 -2.25 3.47 7.24
C THR A 81 -3.53 2.75 6.81
N GLY A 82 -4.60 2.81 7.61
CA GLY A 82 -5.90 2.23 7.27
C GLY A 82 -6.65 2.94 6.13
N ARG A 83 -6.12 4.04 5.60
CA ARG A 83 -6.72 4.82 4.50
C ARG A 83 -6.00 4.63 3.17
N ILE A 84 -4.98 3.76 3.10
CA ILE A 84 -4.23 3.47 1.88
C ILE A 84 -5.11 2.67 0.93
N VAL A 85 -5.13 3.06 -0.35
CA VAL A 85 -5.87 2.37 -1.42
C VAL A 85 -4.91 1.49 -2.22
N ASP A 86 -5.22 0.20 -2.27
CA ASP A 86 -4.55 -0.75 -3.15
C ASP A 86 -5.14 -0.64 -4.55
N GLU A 87 -4.62 0.28 -5.34
CA GLU A 87 -4.90 0.29 -6.77
C GLU A 87 -3.64 -0.16 -7.50
N PRO A 88 -3.72 -1.19 -8.36
CA PRO A 88 -2.59 -1.59 -9.18
C PRO A 88 -2.21 -0.41 -10.06
N VAL A 89 -0.96 0.05 -9.94
CA VAL A 89 -0.37 0.90 -10.97
C VAL A 89 -0.34 0.04 -12.22
N SER A 90 -1.32 0.25 -13.10
CA SER A 90 -1.23 -0.24 -14.48
C SER A 90 -0.14 0.58 -15.13
N THR A 91 1.10 0.07 -15.10
CA THR A 91 2.14 0.48 -16.03
C THR A 91 1.68 0.03 -17.41
N SER A 92 0.83 0.84 -18.05
CA SER A 92 0.62 0.75 -19.49
C SER A 92 1.94 1.18 -20.15
N GLY A 93 2.83 0.21 -20.38
CA GLY A 93 3.95 0.40 -21.27
C GLY A 93 3.40 0.64 -22.67
N CYS A 94 3.70 1.82 -23.22
CA CYS A 94 3.56 2.07 -24.64
C CYS A 94 4.51 1.12 -25.39
N GLN A 95 4.04 -0.06 -25.77
CA GLN A 95 4.69 -0.86 -26.81
C GLN A 95 4.40 -0.18 -28.14
N GLY A 96 5.40 0.55 -28.64
CA GLY A 96 5.39 1.06 -30.00
C GLY A 96 5.19 -0.09 -30.98
N SER A 97 4.08 -0.01 -31.72
CA SER A 97 3.75 -0.88 -32.84
C SER A 97 4.91 -0.92 -33.84
N SER A 98 5.42 -2.12 -34.13
CA SER A 98 6.26 -2.38 -35.30
C SER A 98 5.52 -1.91 -36.54
N GLY A 99 6.14 -1.01 -37.29
CA GLY A 99 5.68 -0.66 -38.63
C GLY A 99 6.07 -1.77 -39.60
N GLU A 100 5.05 -2.46 -40.12
CA GLU A 100 5.14 -3.12 -41.43
C GLU A 100 5.57 -2.09 -42.49
N HIS A 101 6.61 -2.43 -43.24
CA HIS A 101 6.72 -1.99 -44.62
C HIS A 101 7.14 -3.19 -45.47
N LEU A 102 6.12 -3.75 -46.12
CA LEU A 102 6.26 -4.60 -47.30
C LEU A 102 6.99 -3.81 -48.39
N HIS A 103 8.00 -4.41 -49.00
CA HIS A 103 8.31 -4.12 -50.40
C HIS A 103 8.40 -5.44 -51.15
N ALA A 104 7.35 -5.68 -51.93
CA ALA A 104 7.28 -6.71 -52.95
C ALA A 104 7.89 -6.21 -54.26
N ASP A 105 8.16 -7.20 -55.13
CA ASP A 105 8.47 -7.17 -56.56
C ASP A 105 9.94 -6.96 -56.99
N ALA A 106 10.46 -7.59 -58.04
CA ALA A 106 10.15 -8.79 -58.82
C ALA A 106 11.22 -8.88 -59.94
N ARG A 107 11.71 -10.10 -60.25
CA ARG A 107 12.32 -10.56 -61.55
C ARG A 107 13.65 -9.89 -61.97
N ALA A 108 14.58 -10.51 -62.72
CA ALA A 108 14.48 -11.58 -63.72
C ALA A 108 15.84 -12.27 -64.00
N THR A 109 15.74 -13.53 -64.45
CA THR A 109 16.52 -14.25 -65.51
C THR A 109 18.02 -14.54 -65.41
N SER A 110 18.31 -15.86 -65.40
CA SER A 110 19.28 -16.67 -66.17
C SER A 110 20.51 -16.03 -66.83
N ARG A 111 21.69 -16.59 -66.55
CA ARG A 111 22.42 -17.49 -67.45
C ARG A 111 23.46 -18.32 -66.72
#